data_AF-A0AAU2JE84-F1
#
_entry.id   AF-A0AAU2JE84-F1
#
_cell.length_a   1.000
_cell.length_b   1.000
_cell.length_c   1.000
_cell.angle_alpha   90.00
_cell.angle_beta   90.00
_cell.angle_gamma   90.00
#
_symmetry.space_group_name_H-M   'P 1'
#
loop_
_entity.id
_entity.type
_entity.pdbx_description
1 polymer ?
#
loop_
_entity_poly.entity_id
_entity_poly.type
_entity_poly.pdbx_seq_one_letter_code
_entity_poly.pdbx_strand_id
1 'polypeptide(L)'
;MWGLEIFGQAPPKPRSAEGYETSSPGATFDSVAERLLNRHFSPSQKAALLRTLKDTQGIRYRGNVEDRAGRVDAASTVESRYGGLPKEQTLLFDPRNGNLLAYEEELTDDGSKLNVKSPAAVLYITYL
;
A
#
# COMPACT_ATOMS: atom_id res chain seq x y z
N MET A 1 7.39 -12.71 -55.63
CA MET A 1 7.86 -11.32 -55.66
C MET A 1 6.63 -10.45 -55.89
N TRP A 2 6.15 -9.66 -54.94
CA TRP A 2 6.61 -9.42 -53.55
C TRP A 2 6.18 -10.61 -52.64
N GLY A 3 5.91 -10.52 -51.32
CA GLY A 3 5.99 -9.41 -50.36
C GLY A 3 5.44 -9.77 -48.96
N LEU A 4 6.05 -9.26 -47.89
CA LEU A 4 5.56 -9.25 -46.49
C LEU A 4 5.82 -7.85 -45.89
N GLU A 5 4.91 -7.34 -45.05
CA GLU A 5 5.20 -6.53 -43.84
C GLU A 5 3.90 -6.08 -43.15
N ILE A 6 3.34 -6.90 -42.23
CA ILE A 6 2.19 -6.49 -41.39
C ILE A 6 2.29 -6.97 -39.92
N PHE A 7 3.51 -7.14 -39.40
CA PHE A 7 3.75 -7.43 -37.99
C PHE A 7 4.96 -6.63 -37.46
N GLY A 8 4.71 -5.35 -37.14
CA GLY A 8 5.73 -4.37 -36.75
C GLY A 8 5.55 -3.69 -35.40
N GLN A 9 4.51 -4.05 -34.63
CA GLN A 9 4.36 -3.62 -33.23
C GLN A 9 3.95 -4.81 -32.37
N ALA A 10 4.68 -5.02 -31.26
CA ALA A 10 4.21 -5.88 -30.19
C ALA A 10 2.86 -5.34 -29.67
N PRO A 11 1.91 -6.21 -29.27
CA PRO A 11 0.66 -5.74 -28.68
C PRO A 11 0.97 -4.87 -27.46
N PRO A 12 0.24 -3.75 -27.25
CA PRO A 12 0.48 -2.88 -26.11
C PRO A 12 0.38 -3.70 -24.82
N LYS A 13 1.43 -3.61 -23.97
CA LYS A 13 1.52 -4.33 -22.69
C LYS A 13 0.20 -4.14 -21.93
N PRO A 14 -0.43 -5.20 -21.40
CA PRO A 14 -1.75 -5.09 -20.79
C PRO A 14 -1.69 -4.15 -19.59
N ARG A 15 -2.37 -3.00 -19.70
CA ARG A 15 -2.49 -1.95 -18.67
C ARG A 15 -3.07 -2.45 -17.33
N SER A 16 -3.61 -3.67 -17.31
CA SER A 16 -4.14 -4.35 -16.12
C SER A 16 -3.07 -5.02 -15.25
N ALA A 17 -1.85 -5.27 -15.74
CA ALA A 17 -0.80 -5.94 -14.96
C ALA A 17 -0.08 -5.00 -13.97
N GLU A 18 0.08 -3.72 -14.34
CA GLU A 18 0.84 -2.71 -13.57
C GLU A 18 0.22 -2.43 -12.18
N GLY A 19 -1.11 -2.60 -12.05
CA GLY A 19 -1.85 -2.42 -10.79
C GLY A 19 -1.83 -3.63 -9.85
N TYR A 20 -1.12 -4.72 -10.18
CA TYR A 20 -1.04 -5.95 -9.37
C TYR A 20 0.39 -6.48 -9.23
N GLU A 21 1.40 -5.63 -9.43
CA GLU A 21 2.80 -6.01 -9.23
C GLU A 21 3.06 -6.35 -7.76
N THR A 22 3.20 -7.65 -7.46
CA THR A 22 3.35 -8.19 -6.10
C THR A 22 4.66 -7.80 -5.40
N SER A 23 5.63 -7.28 -6.17
CA SER A 23 6.88 -6.69 -5.68
C SER A 23 6.78 -5.18 -5.43
N SER A 24 5.63 -4.56 -5.66
CA SER A 24 5.45 -3.12 -5.44
C SER A 24 5.45 -2.76 -3.94
N PRO A 25 5.83 -1.51 -3.58
CA PRO A 25 5.67 -1.00 -2.22
C PRO A 25 4.22 -1.10 -1.69
N GLY A 26 3.23 -0.96 -2.56
CA GLY A 26 1.82 -1.11 -2.19
C GLY A 26 1.39 -2.55 -1.89
N ALA A 27 1.86 -3.51 -2.68
CA ALA A 27 1.71 -4.94 -2.39
C ALA A 27 2.46 -5.35 -1.10
N THR A 28 3.55 -4.65 -0.77
CA THR A 28 4.29 -4.83 0.48
C THR A 28 3.46 -4.37 1.68
N PHE A 29 2.77 -3.23 1.59
CA PHE A 29 1.86 -2.74 2.63
C PHE A 29 0.73 -3.73 2.94
N ASP A 30 0.01 -4.15 1.90
CA ASP A 30 -1.04 -5.16 1.95
C ASP A 30 -0.52 -6.47 2.58
N SER A 31 0.61 -6.96 2.08
CA SER A 31 1.27 -8.16 2.63
C SER A 31 1.61 -8.03 4.12
N VAL A 32 2.09 -6.86 4.57
CA VAL A 32 2.44 -6.60 5.97
C VAL A 32 1.20 -6.62 6.86
N ALA A 33 0.10 -5.99 6.43
CA ALA A 33 -1.17 -6.03 7.15
C ALA A 33 -1.68 -7.47 7.30
N GLU A 34 -1.76 -8.23 6.20
CA GLU A 34 -2.13 -9.66 6.22
C GLU A 34 -1.25 -10.49 7.17
N ARG A 35 0.07 -10.26 7.19
CA ARG A 35 1.03 -11.10 7.93
C ARG A 35 1.02 -10.78 9.41
N LEU A 36 0.85 -9.50 9.80
CA LEU A 36 0.73 -9.10 11.21
C LEU A 36 -0.64 -9.46 11.81
N LEU A 37 -1.70 -9.53 10.98
CA LEU A 37 -2.98 -10.14 11.36
C LEU A 37 -2.84 -11.62 11.77
N ASN A 38 -2.11 -12.39 10.98
CA ASN A 38 -2.10 -13.86 11.08
C ASN A 38 -0.92 -14.45 11.86
N ARG A 39 0.04 -13.64 12.32
CA ARG A 39 1.27 -14.13 12.99
C ARG A 39 1.73 -13.20 14.11
N HIS A 40 2.17 -13.80 15.21
CA HIS A 40 2.92 -13.09 16.25
C HIS A 40 4.40 -12.97 15.85
N PHE A 41 4.85 -11.72 15.65
CA PHE A 41 6.26 -11.39 15.42
C PHE A 41 6.94 -11.04 16.75
N SER A 42 8.19 -11.47 16.93
CA SER A 42 9.01 -11.06 18.07
C SER A 42 9.38 -9.56 17.99
N PRO A 43 9.79 -8.92 19.10
CA PRO A 43 10.25 -7.53 19.07
C PRO A 43 11.40 -7.28 18.08
N SER A 44 12.34 -8.24 17.94
CA SER A 44 13.44 -8.12 16.98
C SER A 44 12.97 -8.22 15.52
N GLN A 45 11.99 -9.08 15.23
CA GLN A 45 11.39 -9.19 13.90
C GLN A 45 10.55 -7.95 13.55
N LYS A 46 9.79 -7.40 14.50
CA LYS A 46 9.08 -6.10 14.32
C LYS A 46 10.05 -4.97 14.03
N ALA A 47 11.14 -4.86 14.79
CA ALA A 47 12.17 -3.87 14.54
C ALA A 47 12.88 -4.07 13.18
N ALA A 48 13.06 -5.30 12.71
CA ALA A 48 13.60 -5.56 11.36
C ALA A 48 12.61 -5.12 10.26
N LEU A 49 11.31 -5.42 10.43
CA LEU A 49 10.26 -4.98 9.52
C LEU A 49 10.18 -3.45 9.43
N LEU A 50 10.16 -2.74 10.57
CA LEU A 50 10.09 -1.27 10.60
C LEU A 50 11.30 -0.61 9.91
N ARG A 51 12.51 -1.19 10.04
CA ARG A 51 13.68 -0.74 9.26
C ARG A 51 13.51 -1.01 7.76
N THR A 52 13.00 -2.19 7.39
CA THR A 52 12.72 -2.52 5.99
C THR A 52 11.71 -1.54 5.37
N LEU A 53 10.65 -1.19 6.09
CA LEU A 53 9.68 -0.18 5.63
C LEU A 53 10.33 1.21 5.47
N LYS A 54 11.15 1.63 6.44
CA LYS A 54 11.91 2.90 6.38
C LYS A 54 12.86 2.97 5.18
N ASP A 55 13.51 1.86 4.84
CA ASP A 55 14.58 1.80 3.84
C ASP A 55 14.06 1.42 2.43
N THR A 56 12.75 1.16 2.27
CA THR A 56 12.12 0.83 0.98
C THR A 56 11.69 2.09 0.23
N GLN A 57 12.15 2.25 -1.01
CA GLN A 57 11.83 3.39 -1.86
C GLN A 57 10.31 3.54 -2.08
N GLY A 58 9.82 4.77 -1.96
CA GLY A 58 8.40 5.13 -2.12
C GLY A 58 7.59 5.13 -0.83
N ILE A 59 8.08 4.46 0.23
CA ILE A 59 7.47 4.53 1.56
C ILE A 59 7.92 5.82 2.25
N ARG A 60 6.99 6.54 2.89
CA ARG A 60 7.22 7.80 3.60
C ARG A 60 6.83 7.65 5.07
N TYR A 61 7.68 8.13 5.97
CA TYR A 61 7.29 8.31 7.37
C TYR A 61 6.55 9.64 7.53
N ARG A 62 5.35 9.63 8.12
CA ARG A 62 4.51 10.83 8.33
C ARG A 62 4.55 11.41 9.74
N GLY A 63 5.28 10.79 10.66
CA GLY A 63 5.29 11.18 12.07
C GLY A 63 4.18 10.51 12.87
N ASN A 64 3.81 11.10 14.00
CA ASN A 64 2.75 10.57 14.85
C ASN A 64 1.39 11.16 14.42
N VAL A 65 0.37 10.32 14.33
CA VAL A 65 -1.02 10.69 14.02
C VAL A 65 -1.97 10.08 15.05
N GLU A 66 -3.20 10.59 15.14
CA GLU A 66 -4.25 9.94 15.93
C GLU A 66 -5.00 8.93 15.04
N ASP A 67 -5.14 7.69 15.49
CA ASP A 67 -5.91 6.65 14.80
C ASP A 67 -7.42 6.75 15.10
N ARG A 68 -8.24 5.96 14.40
CA ARG A 68 -9.70 5.94 14.61
C ARG A 68 -10.14 5.40 15.99
N ALA A 69 -9.22 4.89 16.81
CA ALA A 69 -9.45 4.48 18.19
C ALA A 69 -8.93 5.50 19.23
N GLY A 70 -8.44 6.67 18.80
CA GLY A 70 -7.90 7.72 19.66
C GLY A 70 -6.48 7.45 20.19
N ARG A 71 -5.71 6.60 19.51
CA ARG A 71 -4.33 6.25 19.87
C ARG A 71 -3.34 7.07 19.05
N VAL A 72 -2.20 7.42 19.66
CA VAL A 72 -1.13 8.19 19.00
C VAL A 72 -0.11 7.23 18.40
N ASP A 73 -0.16 7.10 17.08
CA ASP A 73 0.48 6.04 16.32
C ASP A 73 1.52 6.59 15.33
N ALA A 74 2.60 5.85 15.13
CA ALA A 74 3.65 6.17 14.16
C ALA A 74 3.20 5.75 12.75
N ALA A 75 2.97 6.73 11.86
CA ALA A 75 2.42 6.52 10.53
C ALA A 75 3.50 6.35 9.45
N SER A 76 3.37 5.30 8.64
CA SER A 76 4.09 5.15 7.38
C SER A 76 3.10 5.05 6.23
N THR A 77 3.33 5.76 5.12
CA THR A 77 2.43 5.78 3.95
C THR A 77 3.14 5.49 2.64
N VAL A 78 2.36 5.11 1.64
CA VAL A 78 2.84 4.89 0.27
C VAL A 78 1.77 5.25 -0.75
N GLU A 79 2.15 6.01 -1.77
CA GLU A 79 1.31 6.20 -2.96
C GLU A 79 1.38 4.96 -3.84
N SER A 80 0.21 4.48 -4.26
CA SER A 80 0.07 3.15 -4.82
C SER A 80 -1.02 3.12 -5.89
N ARG A 81 -0.87 2.19 -6.83
CA ARG A 81 -1.93 1.77 -7.76
C ARG A 81 -2.26 0.28 -7.58
N TYR A 82 -1.80 -0.33 -6.48
CA TYR A 82 -2.05 -1.72 -6.17
C TYR A 82 -3.55 -1.97 -5.91
N GLY A 83 -4.12 -2.96 -6.58
CA GLY A 83 -5.58 -3.13 -6.69
C GLY A 83 -6.23 -2.30 -7.81
N GLY A 84 -5.44 -1.62 -8.65
CA GLY A 84 -5.87 -0.98 -9.90
C GLY A 84 -6.36 0.48 -9.81
N LEU A 85 -6.46 1.08 -8.62
CA LEU A 85 -6.87 2.47 -8.41
C LEU A 85 -5.78 3.27 -7.67
N PRO A 86 -5.55 4.56 -8.02
CA PRO A 86 -4.67 5.45 -7.25
C PRO A 86 -5.16 5.61 -5.81
N LYS A 87 -4.25 5.36 -4.86
CA LYS A 87 -4.51 5.43 -3.42
C LYS A 87 -3.26 5.83 -2.63
N GLU A 88 -3.43 6.43 -1.46
CA GLU A 88 -2.44 6.38 -0.38
C GLU A 88 -2.82 5.21 0.53
N GLN A 89 -1.86 4.32 0.80
CA GLN A 89 -1.99 3.25 1.78
C GLN A 89 -1.21 3.64 3.03
N THR A 90 -1.76 3.40 4.21
CA THR A 90 -1.21 3.83 5.50
C THR A 90 -1.13 2.67 6.47
N LEU A 91 0.04 2.47 7.10
CA LEU A 91 0.23 1.57 8.23
C LEU A 91 0.51 2.41 9.49
N LEU A 92 -0.27 2.18 10.54
CA LEU A 92 -0.14 2.85 11.84
C LEU A 92 0.43 1.87 12.86
N PHE A 93 1.54 2.23 13.51
CA PHE A 93 2.23 1.38 14.49
C PHE A 93 2.28 2.00 15.88
N ASP A 94 2.15 1.19 16.93
CA ASP A 94 2.42 1.62 18.31
C ASP A 94 3.92 1.99 18.44
N PRO A 95 4.28 3.26 18.70
CA PRO A 95 5.68 3.67 18.76
C PRO A 95 6.47 3.02 19.91
N ARG A 96 5.79 2.40 20.90
CA ARG A 96 6.41 1.82 22.10
C ARG A 96 6.83 0.35 21.91
N ASN A 97 6.13 -0.39 21.04
CA ASN A 97 6.30 -1.85 20.90
C ASN A 97 6.28 -2.37 19.45
N GLY A 98 5.99 -1.52 18.46
CA GLY A 98 5.96 -1.88 17.04
C GLY A 98 4.82 -2.81 16.63
N ASN A 99 3.75 -2.90 17.42
CA ASN A 99 2.49 -3.52 16.98
C ASN A 99 1.88 -2.69 15.85
N LEU A 100 1.29 -3.35 14.85
CA LEU A 100 0.41 -2.67 13.90
C LEU A 100 -0.94 -2.42 14.59
N LEU A 101 -1.42 -1.19 14.53
CA LEU A 101 -2.63 -0.70 15.19
C LEU A 101 -3.73 -0.35 14.18
N ALA A 102 -3.36 0.09 12.97
CA ALA A 102 -4.28 0.15 11.85
C ALA A 102 -3.61 -0.06 10.48
N TYR A 103 -4.41 -0.46 9.49
CA TYR A 103 -4.09 -0.41 8.07
C TYR A 103 -5.23 0.28 7.32
N GLU A 104 -4.90 1.23 6.46
CA GLU A 104 -5.88 2.10 5.81
C GLU A 104 -5.55 2.32 4.33
N GLU A 105 -6.57 2.52 3.51
CA GLU A 105 -6.45 2.92 2.11
C GLU A 105 -7.40 4.07 1.78
N GLU A 106 -6.88 5.12 1.15
CA GLU A 106 -7.63 6.31 0.73
C GLU A 106 -7.38 6.60 -0.75
N LEU A 107 -8.44 6.79 -1.55
CA LEU A 107 -8.33 7.19 -2.95
C LEU A 107 -7.80 8.61 -3.07
N THR A 108 -6.77 8.79 -3.91
CA THR A 108 -6.07 10.07 -4.13
C THR A 108 -6.46 10.79 -5.42
N ASP A 109 -7.44 10.24 -6.14
CA ASP A 109 -8.02 10.76 -7.37
C ASP A 109 -9.52 10.45 -7.33
N ASP A 110 -10.35 11.15 -8.10
CA ASP A 110 -11.82 11.05 -8.14
C ASP A 110 -12.32 9.73 -8.78
N GLY A 111 -11.48 8.69 -8.72
CA GLY A 111 -11.79 7.28 -8.95
C GLY A 111 -12.70 7.06 -10.14
N SER A 112 -12.27 7.43 -11.34
CA SER A 112 -13.10 7.94 -12.46
C SER A 112 -14.39 7.18 -12.82
N LYS A 113 -14.52 5.91 -12.44
CA LYS A 113 -15.69 5.04 -12.68
C LYS A 113 -16.57 4.79 -11.45
N LEU A 114 -16.10 5.12 -10.25
CA LEU A 114 -16.80 4.95 -8.98
C LEU A 114 -17.70 6.14 -8.63
N ASN A 115 -17.49 7.30 -9.27
CA ASN A 115 -18.22 8.55 -8.97
C ASN A 115 -18.12 8.95 -7.48
N VAL A 116 -16.92 8.79 -6.92
CA VAL A 116 -16.57 9.16 -5.54
C VAL A 116 -15.56 10.29 -5.59
N LYS A 117 -15.82 11.37 -4.83
CA LYS A 117 -14.90 12.50 -4.72
C LYS A 117 -13.76 12.15 -3.74
N SER A 118 -12.53 12.43 -4.15
CA SER A 118 -11.32 12.30 -3.32
C SER A 118 -11.12 13.49 -2.36
N PRO A 119 -10.40 13.30 -1.23
CA PRO A 119 -9.96 12.02 -0.67
C PRO A 119 -11.14 11.16 -0.17
N ALA A 120 -11.04 9.84 -0.33
CA ALA A 120 -12.08 8.90 0.12
C ALA A 120 -11.51 7.56 0.61
N ALA A 121 -11.77 7.23 1.88
CA ALA A 121 -11.39 5.95 2.45
C ALA A 121 -12.12 4.78 1.77
N VAL A 122 -11.37 3.76 1.33
CA VAL A 122 -11.89 2.53 0.69
C VAL A 122 -11.62 1.28 1.51
N LEU A 123 -10.64 1.32 2.41
CA LEU A 123 -10.41 0.29 3.42
C LEU A 123 -9.93 0.95 4.72
N TYR A 124 -10.42 0.46 5.86
CA TYR A 124 -9.77 0.64 7.15
C TYR A 124 -9.89 -0.65 7.94
N ILE A 125 -8.79 -1.04 8.60
CA ILE A 125 -8.73 -2.15 9.54
C ILE A 125 -8.07 -1.62 10.80
N THR A 126 -8.78 -1.68 11.94
CA THR A 126 -8.27 -1.29 13.25
C THR A 126 -8.05 -2.52 14.10
N TYR A 127 -6.85 -2.70 14.63
CA TYR A 127 -6.49 -3.79 15.53
C TYR A 127 -6.67 -3.32 16.98
N LEU A 128 -7.39 -4.10 17.78
CA LEU A 128 -7.78 -3.79 19.16
C LEU A 128 -7.10 -4.73 20.16
#